data_AF-Q8RQK3-F1
#
_entry.id   AF-Q8RQK3-F1
#
_cell.length_a   1.000
_cell.length_b   1.000
_cell.length_c   1.000
_cell.angle_alpha   90.00
_cell.angle_beta   90.00
_cell.angle_gamma   90.00
#
_symmetry.space_group_name_H-M   'P 1'
#
loop_
_entity.id
_entity.type
_entity.pdbx_description
1 polymer ?
#
loop_
_entity_poly.entity_id
_entity_poly.type
_entity_poly.pdbx_seq_one_letter_code
_entity_poly.pdbx_strand_id
1 'polypeptide(L)' 'LLENKEDHLSAEDVYLLVKEKSPEIGLATVYRTLELLSELKVVDKINFGDGVSRYDLRQEGA' A
#
# COMPACT_ATOMS: atom_id res chain seq x y z
N LEU A 1 0.99 4.84 4.65
CA LEU A 1 1.76 3.76 5.32
C LEU A 1 2.60 4.29 6.47
N LEU A 2 3.64 5.12 6.26
CA LEU A 2 4.45 5.65 7.39
C LEU A 2 3.60 6.50 8.36
N GLU A 3 2.66 7.27 7.82
CA GLU A 3 1.72 8.11 8.56
C GLU A 3 0.50 7.30 9.10
N ASN A 4 0.30 6.06 8.64
CA ASN A 4 -0.86 5.20 8.94
C ASN A 4 -0.40 3.75 9.21
N LYS A 5 0.49 3.56 10.18
CA LYS A 5 1.19 2.27 10.40
C LYS A 5 0.30 1.17 10.99
N GLU A 6 -0.74 1.56 11.69
CA GLU A 6 -1.70 0.64 12.33
C GLU A 6 -2.82 0.21 11.36
N ASP A 7 -2.91 0.86 10.19
CA ASP A 7 -3.95 0.60 9.21
C ASP A 7 -3.42 -0.31 8.11
N HIS A 8 -4.00 -1.50 7.99
CA HIS A 8 -3.79 -2.41 6.87
C HIS A 8 -4.46 -1.84 5.61
N LEU A 9 -3.78 -0.94 4.91
CA LEU A 9 -4.39 -0.18 3.81
C LEU A 9 -4.47 -1.01 2.53
N SER A 10 -5.63 -0.99 1.87
CA SER A 10 -5.76 -1.45 0.49
C SER A 10 -5.08 -0.48 -0.48
N ALA A 11 -4.89 -0.90 -1.73
CA ALA A 11 -4.37 0.00 -2.76
C ALA A 11 -5.32 1.17 -3.05
N GLU A 12 -6.63 0.95 -2.93
CA GLU A 12 -7.67 1.98 -3.03
C GLU A 12 -7.54 3.00 -1.89
N ASP A 13 -7.33 2.55 -0.65
CA ASP A 13 -7.14 3.45 0.49
C ASP A 13 -5.88 4.30 0.32
N VAL A 14 -4.76 3.68 -0.09
CA VAL A 14 -3.52 4.40 -0.41
C VAL A 14 -3.75 5.40 -1.54
N TYR A 15 -4.52 5.04 -2.56
CA TYR A 15 -4.84 5.94 -3.66
C TYR A 15 -5.61 7.18 -3.19
N LEU A 16 -6.63 7.00 -2.34
CA LEU A 16 -7.40 8.13 -1.81
C LEU A 16 -6.50 9.09 -1.03
N LEU A 17 -5.63 8.56 -0.18
CA LEU A 17 -4.67 9.37 0.60
C LEU A 17 -3.65 10.10 -0.28
N VAL A 18 -3.11 9.43 -1.29
CA VAL A 18 -2.11 10.06 -2.18
C VAL A 18 -2.76 11.11 -3.08
N LYS A 19 -4.01 10.89 -3.51
CA LYS A 19 -4.76 11.82 -4.36
C LYS A 19 -4.98 13.18 -3.69
N GLU A 20 -5.08 13.24 -2.37
CA GLU A 20 -5.16 14.50 -1.63
C GLU A 20 -3.90 15.37 -1.83
N LYS A 21 -2.73 14.74 -2.00
CA LYS A 21 -1.43 15.41 -2.18
C LYS A 21 -1.02 15.54 -3.66
N SER A 22 -1.46 14.62 -4.52
CA SER A 22 -1.17 14.55 -5.97
C SER A 22 -2.42 14.13 -6.74
N PRO A 23 -3.32 15.08 -7.09
CA PRO A 23 -4.61 14.79 -7.72
C PRO A 23 -4.53 14.12 -9.10
N GLU A 24 -3.42 14.29 -9.81
CA GLU A 24 -3.14 13.72 -11.13
C GLU A 24 -2.76 12.24 -11.10
N ILE A 25 -2.49 11.68 -9.92
CA ILE A 25 -2.09 10.27 -9.81
C ILE A 25 -3.24 9.34 -10.19
N GLY A 26 -2.91 8.27 -10.90
CA GLY A 26 -3.86 7.19 -11.23
C GLY A 26 -3.77 6.03 -10.24
N LEU A 27 -4.89 5.35 -9.99
CA LEU A 27 -4.94 4.13 -9.17
C LEU A 27 -3.98 3.05 -9.69
N ALA A 28 -3.87 2.90 -11.02
CA ALA A 28 -2.94 1.94 -11.64
C ALA A 28 -1.46 2.26 -11.34
N THR A 29 -1.11 3.53 -11.09
CA THR A 29 0.24 3.92 -10.65
C THR A 29 0.46 3.48 -9.21
N VAL A 30 -0.51 3.73 -8.32
CA VAL A 30 -0.46 3.29 -6.91
C VAL A 30 -0.28 1.78 -6.80
N TYR A 31 -1.07 0.99 -7.53
CA TYR A 31 -0.91 -0.47 -7.57
C TYR A 31 0.49 -0.89 -8.01
N ARG A 32 0.98 -0.37 -9.15
CA ARG A 32 2.31 -0.72 -9.68
C ARG A 32 3.43 -0.35 -8.70
N THR A 33 3.30 0.79 -8.03
CA THR A 33 4.26 1.20 -7.01
C THR A 33 4.21 0.31 -5.77
N LEU A 34 3.02 -0.07 -5.28
CA LEU A 34 2.88 -0.97 -4.14
C LEU A 34 3.42 -2.38 -4.44
N GLU A 35 3.16 -2.93 -5.64
CA GLU A 35 3.77 -4.20 -6.08
C GLU A 35 5.29 -4.09 -6.12
N LEU A 36 5.84 -3.02 -6.74
CA LEU A 36 7.29 -2.80 -6.78
C LEU A 36 7.90 -2.69 -5.38
N LEU A 37 7.27 -1.96 -4.46
CA LEU A 37 7.73 -1.85 -3.08
C LEU A 37 7.67 -3.19 -2.34
N SER A 38 6.68 -4.03 -2.66
CA SER A 38 6.57 -5.38 -2.10
C SER A 38 7.68 -6.29 -2.61
N GLU A 39 7.99 -6.24 -3.91
CA GLU A 39 9.12 -6.97 -4.52
C GLU A 39 10.45 -6.54 -3.92
N LEU A 40 10.61 -5.24 -3.66
CA LEU A 40 11.77 -4.64 -3.01
C LEU A 40 11.80 -4.87 -1.49
N LYS A 41 10.84 -5.61 -0.92
CA LYS A 41 10.77 -5.92 0.51
C LYS A 41 10.65 -4.69 1.41
N VAL A 42 10.10 -3.59 0.89
CA VAL A 42 9.82 -2.36 1.65
C VAL A 42 8.46 -2.44 2.34
N VAL A 43 7.50 -3.09 1.69
CA VAL A 43 6.15 -3.34 2.24
C VAL A 43 5.83 -4.83 2.20
N ASP A 44 4.98 -5.27 3.11
CA ASP A 44 4.40 -6.60 3.10
C ASP A 44 2.99 -6.55 2.50
N LYS A 45 2.72 -7.44 1.55
CA LYS A 45 1.40 -7.64 0.96
C LYS A 45 0.69 -8.78 1.68
N ILE A 46 -0.42 -8.46 2.34
CA ILE A 46 -1.21 -9.39 3.13
C ILE A 46 -2.53 -9.66 2.42
N ASN A 47 -2.88 -10.94 2.31
CA ASN A 47 -4.17 -11.36 1.76
C ASN A 47 -4.96 -12.08 2.86
N PHE A 48 -6.11 -11.53 3.22
CA PHE A 48 -6.98 -12.06 4.28
C PHE A 48 -8.02 -13.06 3.76
N GLY A 49 -8.00 -13.40 2.46
CA GLY A 49 -8.98 -14.28 1.82
C GLY A 49 -10.31 -13.61 1.49
N ASP A 50 -10.44 -12.30 1.73
CA ASP A 50 -11.61 -11.47 1.40
C ASP A 50 -11.55 -10.88 -0.02
N GLY A 51 -10.53 -11.26 -0.80
CA GLY A 51 -10.30 -10.77 -2.16
C GLY A 51 -9.61 -9.41 -2.23
N VAL A 52 -9.25 -8.80 -1.09
CA VAL A 52 -8.54 -7.52 -1.02
C VAL A 52 -7.13 -7.75 -0.51
N SER A 53 -6.14 -7.22 -1.25
CA SER A 53 -4.77 -7.17 -0.76
C SER A 53 -4.56 -5.89 0.05
N ARG A 54 -3.97 -6.04 1.23
CA ARG A 54 -3.59 -4.92 2.10
C ARG A 54 -2.08 -4.85 2.22
N TYR A 55 -1.57 -3.66 2.45
CA TYR A 55 -0.14 -3.37 2.45
C TYR A 55 0.29 -2.72 3.76
N ASP A 56 1.33 -3.29 4.37
CA ASP A 56 1.94 -2.74 5.59
C ASP A 56 3.41 -2.40 5.32
N LEU A 57 3.97 -1.46 6.07
CA LEU A 57 5.42 -1.29 6.03
C LEU A 57 6.09 -2.48 6.68
N ARG A 58 7.08 -3.04 5.98
CA ARG A 58 7.88 -4.11 6.57
C ARG A 58 8.66 -3.56 7.75
N GLN A 59 8.57 -4.24 8.89
CA GLN A 59 9.42 -3.99 10.05
C GLN A 59 10.55 -5.02 10.04
N GLU A 60 11.80 -4.57 10.15
CA GLU A 60 12.94 -5.49 10.25
C GLU A 60 12.90 -6.20 11.61
N GLY A 61 12.89 -7.54 11.60
CA GLY A 61 13.09 -8.37 12.80
C GLY A 61 11.86 -9.06 13.41
N ALA A 62 10.75 -9.19 12.68
CA ALA A 62 9.64 -10.09 13.05
C ALA A 62 9.89 -11.54 12.60
#